data_AF-A0A6G2DQE6-F1
#
_entry.id   AF-A0A6G2DQE6-F1
#
_cell.length_a   1.000
_cell.length_b   1.000
_cell.length_c   1.000
_cell.angle_alpha   90.00
_cell.angle_beta   90.00
_cell.angle_gamma   90.00
#
_symmetry.space_group_name_H-M   'P 1'
#
loop_
_entity.id
_entity.type
_entity.pdbx_description
1 polymer ?
#
loop_
_entity_poly.entity_id
_entity_poly.type
_entity_poly.pdbx_seq_one_letter_code
_entity_poly.pdbx_strand_id
1 'polypeptide(L)'
;VRTLAKIRKPLESANLIPVQNGIINLETKELLPFSPKYVITSKISTAYHAPKRVPTDREGKTFDDWLNSIACNDSELVTLFW
;
A
#
# COMPACT_ATOMS: atom_id res chain seq x y z
N VAL A 1 -17.97 -1.60 -36.31
CA VAL A 1 -16.55 -1.20 -36.26
C VAL A 1 -15.85 -2.08 -35.24
N ARG A 2 -14.80 -2.80 -35.60
CA ARG A 2 -14.07 -3.71 -34.70
C ARG A 2 -12.83 -2.99 -34.19
N THR A 3 -12.84 -2.56 -32.95
CA THR A 3 -11.73 -1.79 -32.35
C THR A 3 -10.62 -2.76 -31.95
N LEU A 4 -9.46 -2.66 -32.58
CA LEU A 4 -8.28 -3.43 -32.19
C LEU A 4 -7.54 -2.68 -31.08
N ALA A 5 -7.49 -3.26 -29.88
CA ALA A 5 -6.68 -2.76 -28.79
C ALA A 5 -5.22 -3.19 -28.98
N LYS A 6 -4.27 -2.27 -28.82
CA LYS A 6 -2.84 -2.60 -28.85
C LYS A 6 -2.51 -3.50 -27.66
N ILE A 7 -1.82 -4.61 -27.91
CA ILE A 7 -1.31 -5.50 -26.87
C ILE A 7 -0.32 -4.71 -26.00
N ARG A 8 -0.50 -4.81 -24.68
CA ARG A 8 0.37 -4.20 -23.68
C ARG A 8 0.79 -5.25 -22.67
N LYS A 9 1.97 -5.06 -22.09
CA LYS A 9 2.43 -5.90 -20.99
C LYS A 9 1.60 -5.65 -19.73
N PRO A 10 1.40 -6.67 -18.88
CA PRO A 10 0.88 -6.50 -17.53
C PRO A 10 1.61 -5.41 -16.74
N LEU A 11 0.94 -4.83 -15.76
CA LEU A 11 1.54 -3.92 -14.80
C LEU A 11 2.62 -4.67 -13.98
N GLU A 12 3.88 -4.27 -14.13
CA GLU A 12 5.04 -4.89 -13.46
C GLU A 12 5.70 -3.99 -12.40
N SER A 13 5.13 -2.79 -12.13
CA SER A 13 5.70 -1.86 -11.16
C SER A 13 5.45 -2.32 -9.72
N ALA A 14 6.51 -2.35 -8.90
CA ALA A 14 6.41 -2.61 -7.47
C ALA A 14 5.73 -1.47 -6.70
N ASN A 15 5.69 -0.25 -7.26
CA ASN A 15 5.15 0.93 -6.60
C ASN A 15 3.67 1.19 -6.92
N LEU A 16 3.09 0.47 -7.88
CA LEU A 16 1.69 0.64 -8.28
C LEU A 16 0.90 -0.59 -7.86
N ILE A 17 0.16 -0.49 -6.76
CA ILE A 17 -0.58 -1.62 -6.20
C ILE A 17 -2.08 -1.48 -6.50
N PRO A 18 -2.68 -2.41 -7.27
CA PRO A 18 -4.12 -2.41 -7.51
C PRO A 18 -4.91 -2.80 -6.25
N VAL A 19 -5.81 -1.92 -5.81
CA VAL A 19 -6.69 -2.09 -4.64
C VAL A 19 -8.17 -1.99 -5.05
N GLN A 20 -9.12 -2.16 -4.13
CA GLN A 20 -10.54 -2.24 -4.50
C GLN A 20 -11.05 -1.02 -5.29
N ASN A 21 -10.61 0.17 -4.89
CA ASN A 21 -11.10 1.48 -5.34
C ASN A 21 -10.09 2.25 -6.23
N GLY A 22 -9.00 1.62 -6.68
CA GLY A 22 -8.02 2.28 -7.55
C GLY A 22 -6.65 1.61 -7.55
N ILE A 23 -5.62 2.41 -7.81
CA ILE A 23 -4.21 1.99 -7.82
C ILE A 23 -3.47 2.91 -6.85
N ILE A 24 -2.94 2.37 -5.76
CA ILE A 24 -2.13 3.16 -4.83
C ILE A 24 -0.71 3.28 -5.39
N ASN A 25 -0.20 4.51 -5.47
CA ASN A 25 1.20 4.77 -5.75
C ASN A 25 1.98 4.84 -4.43
N LEU A 26 2.92 3.94 -4.22
CA LEU A 26 3.70 3.85 -2.99
C LEU A 26 4.74 4.97 -2.84
N GLU A 27 5.15 5.62 -3.93
CA GLU A 27 6.08 6.75 -3.92
C GLU A 27 5.35 8.03 -3.49
N THR A 28 4.24 8.37 -4.15
CA THR A 28 3.48 9.60 -3.87
C THR A 28 2.48 9.44 -2.73
N LYS A 29 2.16 8.19 -2.35
CA LYS A 29 1.10 7.81 -1.40
C LYS A 29 -0.31 8.23 -1.87
N GLU A 30 -0.51 8.41 -3.17
CA GLU A 30 -1.79 8.82 -3.75
C GLU A 30 -2.57 7.67 -4.37
N LEU A 31 -3.89 7.70 -4.20
CA LEU A 31 -4.81 6.75 -4.83
C LEU A 31 -5.21 7.25 -6.22
N LEU A 32 -4.70 6.59 -7.26
CA LEU A 32 -5.03 6.87 -8.64
C LEU A 32 -6.30 6.12 -9.07
N PRO A 33 -7.13 6.70 -9.95
CA PRO A 33 -8.25 5.98 -10.55
C PRO A 33 -7.75 4.86 -11.47
N PHE A 34 -8.59 3.85 -11.70
CA PHE A 34 -8.29 2.85 -12.71
C PHE A 34 -8.14 3.49 -14.08
N SER A 35 -7.15 3.01 -14.84
CA SER A 35 -6.86 3.51 -16.17
C SER A 35 -6.53 2.35 -17.11
N PRO A 36 -7.04 2.36 -18.36
CA PRO A 36 -6.65 1.39 -19.39
C PRO A 36 -5.17 1.53 -19.80
N LYS A 37 -4.44 2.52 -19.25
CA LYS A 37 -2.98 2.61 -19.32
C LYS A 37 -2.31 1.39 -18.69
N TYR A 38 -2.89 0.84 -17.63
CA TYR A 38 -2.34 -0.27 -16.87
C TYR A 38 -3.11 -1.56 -17.17
N VAL A 39 -2.39 -2.62 -17.52
CA VAL A 39 -2.97 -3.96 -17.69
C VAL A 39 -2.91 -4.67 -16.35
N ILE A 40 -4.03 -4.69 -15.64
CA ILE A 40 -4.16 -5.29 -14.30
C ILE A 40 -4.95 -6.59 -14.42
N THR A 41 -4.37 -7.70 -13.96
CA THR A 41 -4.99 -9.03 -14.02
C THR A 41 -5.60 -9.46 -12.68
N SER A 42 -5.16 -8.87 -11.57
CA SER A 42 -5.66 -9.13 -10.23
C SER A 42 -5.58 -7.86 -9.38
N LYS A 43 -6.38 -7.79 -8.31
CA LYS A 43 -6.37 -6.67 -7.36
C LYS A 43 -6.60 -7.15 -5.93
N ILE A 44 -6.14 -6.37 -4.97
CA ILE A 44 -6.48 -6.53 -3.56
C ILE A 44 -7.96 -6.15 -3.38
N SER A 45 -8.71 -6.99 -2.67
CA SER A 45 -10.16 -6.83 -2.48
C SER A 45 -10.53 -5.70 -1.52
N THR A 46 -9.59 -5.23 -0.70
CA THR A 46 -9.76 -4.16 0.28
C THR A 46 -9.59 -2.78 -0.36
N ALA A 47 -10.48 -1.83 -0.03
CA ALA A 47 -10.35 -0.44 -0.44
C ALA A 47 -9.26 0.28 0.34
N TYR A 48 -8.47 1.11 -0.36
CA TYR A 48 -7.51 1.98 0.29
C TYR A 48 -8.21 3.22 0.86
N HIS A 49 -7.92 3.50 2.13
CA HIS A 49 -8.30 4.73 2.81
C HIS A 49 -7.03 5.37 3.37
N ALA A 50 -6.79 6.62 3.00
CA ALA A 50 -5.65 7.36 3.52
C ALA A 50 -5.74 7.45 5.05
N PRO A 51 -4.67 7.10 5.78
CA PRO A 51 -4.67 7.18 7.24
C PRO A 51 -4.81 8.65 7.66
N LYS A 52 -5.81 8.92 8.51
CA LYS A 52 -6.03 10.27 9.09
C LYS A 52 -5.25 10.50 10.38
N ARG A 53 -4.89 9.40 11.04
CA ARG A 53 -4.15 9.36 12.31
C ARG A 53 -3.38 8.04 12.38
N VAL A 54 -2.33 8.03 13.19
CA VAL A 54 -1.63 6.79 13.54
C VAL A 54 -2.60 5.88 14.30
N PRO A 55 -2.79 4.62 13.89
CA PRO A 55 -3.65 3.70 14.62
C PRO A 55 -3.05 3.43 16.00
N THR A 56 -3.93 3.37 16.99
CA THR A 56 -3.58 2.99 18.35
C THR A 56 -4.38 1.75 18.76
N ASP A 57 -3.83 0.97 19.66
CA ASP A 57 -4.52 -0.14 20.30
C ASP A 57 -5.55 0.34 21.34
N ARG A 58 -6.08 -0.59 22.14
CA ARG A 58 -7.06 -0.29 23.19
C ARG A 58 -6.50 0.54 24.33
N GLU A 59 -5.18 0.55 24.51
CA GLU A 59 -4.45 1.24 25.56
C GLU A 59 -3.87 2.58 25.08
N GLY A 60 -4.11 2.94 23.81
CA GLY A 60 -3.62 4.16 23.20
C GLY A 60 -2.16 4.06 22.73
N LYS A 61 -1.58 2.86 22.67
CA LYS A 61 -0.22 2.61 22.19
C LYS A 61 -0.23 2.43 20.67
N THR A 62 0.78 3.01 20.03
CA THR A 62 1.04 2.85 18.60
C THR A 62 1.77 1.54 18.31
N PHE A 63 1.90 1.18 17.03
CA PHE A 63 2.76 0.07 16.63
C PHE A 63 4.21 0.29 17.06
N ASP A 64 4.72 1.52 16.94
CA ASP A 64 6.09 1.86 17.36
C ASP A 64 6.28 1.70 18.87
N ASP A 65 5.28 2.04 19.69
CA ASP A 65 5.34 1.81 21.14
C ASP A 65 5.43 0.32 21.47
N TRP A 66 4.62 -0.50 20.80
CA TRP A 66 4.67 -1.95 20.94
C TRP A 66 6.01 -2.53 20.48
N LEU A 67 6.52 -2.07 19.34
CA LEU A 67 7.80 -2.51 18.78
C LEU A 67 8.96 -2.16 19.72
N ASN A 68 8.98 -0.93 20.26
CA ASN A 68 9.93 -0.52 21.29
C ASN A 68 9.84 -1.39 22.55
N SER A 69 8.64 -1.76 22.97
CA SER A 69 8.43 -2.59 24.15
C SER A 69 9.04 -4.00 23.99
N ILE A 70 8.86 -4.65 22.85
CA ILE A 70 9.43 -5.98 22.62
C ILE A 70 10.94 -5.95 22.35
N ALA A 71 11.44 -4.80 21.90
CA ALA A 71 12.86 -4.53 21.73
C ALA A 71 13.56 -4.04 23.01
N CYS A 72 12.89 -4.05 24.18
CA CYS A 72 13.45 -3.54 25.44
C CYS A 72 13.98 -2.10 25.33
N ASN A 73 13.34 -1.26 24.52
CA ASN A 73 13.76 0.11 24.20
C ASN A 73 15.16 0.22 23.58
N ASP A 74 15.70 -0.87 23.02
CA ASP A 74 16.96 -0.88 22.28
C ASP A 74 16.73 -0.37 20.85
N SER A 75 17.29 0.81 20.55
CA SER A 75 17.14 1.44 19.24
C SER A 75 17.78 0.65 18.10
N GLU A 76 18.83 -0.13 18.35
CA GLU A 76 19.46 -0.96 17.33
C GLU A 76 18.52 -2.12 16.94
N LEU A 77 17.90 -2.76 17.94
CA LEU A 77 16.93 -3.82 17.68
C LEU A 77 15.65 -3.31 17.00
N VAL A 78 15.15 -2.14 17.41
CA VAL A 78 14.01 -1.50 16.73
C VAL A 78 14.33 -1.22 15.27
N THR A 79 15.55 -0.76 14.98
CA THR A 79 16.00 -0.49 13.60
C THR A 79 16.10 -1.76 12.77
N LEU A 80 16.46 -2.89 13.38
CA LEU A 80 16.54 -4.19 12.67
C LEU A 80 15.18 -4.81 12.37
N PHE A 81 14.15 -4.51 13.17
CA PHE A 81 12.80 -5.05 12.95
C PHE A 81 11.97 -4.24 11.95
N TRP A 82 12.29 -2.96 11.74
CA TRP A 82 11.64 -2.08 10.79
C TRP A 82 12.11 -2.32 9.34
#